data_AF-A0A2V7KVZ1-F1
#
_entry.id   AF-A0A2V7KVZ1-F1
#
_cell.length_a   1.000
_cell.length_b   1.000
_cell.length_c   1.000
_cell.angle_alpha   90.00
_cell.angle_beta   90.00
_cell.angle_gamma   90.00
#
_symmetry.space_group_name_H-M   'P 1'
#
loop_
_entity.id
_entity.type
_entity.pdbx_description
1 polymer ?
#
loop_
_entity_poly.entity_id
_entity_poly.type
_entity_poly.pdbx_seq_one_letter_code
_entity_poly.pdbx_strand_id
1 'polypeptide(L)'
;MTVTGSEVIVRLAGGIPPSEFHAALDKTSTLHDSISYQIALSISASRSPLVGALPASALPRRFLGLIGFAEGEQFVAESQWERADSAFRQAERADSSCWICAWRITEVGRWLGHEPDSKRVRRYSIHADSLPPPYRNIIRASALPLRARLDTLRAVTEGFRDDFLGWFQLGDELFHRGPLLGHRRAEALPAFAQAARLRPDYGPAWEHLAWAAIAEGDSSGADNALHSLETHSTAPNEFSRGLRALLYVGFAWRFLPEKAAQQITNQVAGDAATQKNPDFGAGPRLLPTFDVPRGAIYLGALIEKQPSHELQRAGLIGEILGDVALGRMDQIHDLAGRLAAVSPETEIELFNAELPAALAFVDPGSVDTAGVLDELGGLIASPGTDSILRDRASWMSTLLGRPTPLRDAAPSALQLYLSADSLAAAGRQPAAVYLLDQVPVDDATRTDPFFRAIVHLQRSKWRAQLGDVEGAKSELMWHEHLALVGLPTDRPQAAEVDWAFGTVARWRLARLLDRSRGGSAQRSNVCAAYAAVARNWSGAPAPFGGRAEFARKRTHDLKCARQA
;
A
#
# COMPACT_ATOMS: atom_id res chain seq x y z
N MET A 1 -40.37 6.25 -36.64
CA MET A 1 -41.29 5.43 -35.84
C MET A 1 -42.48 5.11 -36.70
N THR A 2 -42.87 3.85 -36.77
CA THR A 2 -44.00 3.36 -37.55
C THR A 2 -44.95 2.65 -36.60
N VAL A 3 -46.26 2.91 -36.68
CA VAL A 3 -47.27 2.22 -35.88
C VAL A 3 -48.16 1.43 -36.83
N THR A 4 -48.26 0.12 -36.62
CA THR A 4 -49.03 -0.80 -37.46
C THR A 4 -49.95 -1.65 -36.58
N GLY A 5 -51.26 -1.37 -36.61
CA GLY A 5 -52.22 -2.05 -35.75
C GLY A 5 -51.94 -1.78 -34.26
N SER A 6 -51.72 -2.84 -33.47
CA SER A 6 -51.35 -2.78 -32.06
C SER A 6 -49.83 -2.78 -31.81
N GLU A 7 -49.01 -2.64 -32.85
CA GLU A 7 -47.54 -2.69 -32.77
C GLU A 7 -46.89 -1.33 -33.09
N VAL A 8 -45.84 -1.00 -32.33
CA VAL A 8 -44.96 0.16 -32.55
C VAL A 8 -43.58 -0.35 -32.95
N ILE A 9 -43.08 0.14 -34.07
CA ILE A 9 -41.75 -0.14 -34.60
C ILE A 9 -40.90 1.15 -34.54
N VAL A 10 -39.78 1.10 -33.85
CA VAL A 10 -38.81 2.21 -33.76
C VAL A 10 -37.48 1.75 -34.34
N ARG A 11 -36.96 2.50 -35.31
CA ARG A 11 -35.63 2.32 -35.86
C ARG A 11 -34.74 3.48 -35.40
N LEU A 12 -33.62 3.15 -34.76
CA LEU A 12 -32.57 4.12 -34.45
C LEU A 12 -31.55 4.15 -35.59
N ALA A 13 -31.23 5.34 -36.08
CA ALA A 13 -30.23 5.58 -37.10
C ALA A 13 -29.37 6.81 -36.73
N GLY A 14 -28.09 6.79 -37.13
CA GLY A 14 -27.14 7.87 -36.88
C GLY A 14 -26.35 7.71 -35.58
N GLY A 15 -25.04 7.43 -35.68
CA GLY A 15 -24.09 7.40 -34.55
C GLY A 15 -24.26 6.26 -33.54
N ILE A 16 -25.31 5.44 -33.67
CA ILE A 16 -25.65 4.27 -32.83
C ILE A 16 -25.74 3.06 -33.77
N PRO A 17 -25.37 1.83 -33.34
CA PRO A 17 -25.60 0.62 -34.12
C PRO A 17 -27.07 0.55 -34.57
N PRO A 18 -27.36 0.38 -35.88
CA PRO A 18 -28.73 0.37 -36.39
C PRO A 18 -29.52 -0.73 -35.68
N SER A 19 -30.55 -0.31 -34.96
CA SER A 19 -31.35 -1.16 -34.09
C SER A 19 -32.82 -0.92 -34.37
N GLU A 20 -33.58 -2.00 -34.47
CA GLU A 20 -35.03 -1.99 -34.69
C GLU A 20 -35.72 -2.61 -33.47
N PHE A 21 -36.66 -1.88 -32.89
CA PHE A 21 -37.41 -2.29 -31.72
C PHE A 21 -38.87 -2.46 -32.06
N HIS A 22 -39.43 -3.57 -31.60
CA HIS A 22 -40.83 -3.94 -31.78
C HIS A 22 -41.48 -4.03 -30.41
N ALA A 23 -42.62 -3.38 -30.21
CA ALA A 23 -43.40 -3.53 -28.99
C ALA A 23 -44.89 -3.37 -29.26
N ALA A 24 -45.71 -4.08 -28.48
CA ALA A 24 -47.13 -3.81 -28.44
C ALA A 24 -47.41 -2.42 -27.83
N LEU A 25 -48.47 -1.76 -28.27
CA LEU A 25 -48.89 -0.41 -27.85
C LEU A 25 -49.12 -0.30 -26.32
N ASP A 26 -49.48 -1.40 -25.66
CA ASP A 26 -49.65 -1.51 -24.21
C ASP A 26 -48.32 -1.73 -23.44
N LYS A 27 -47.21 -1.96 -24.15
CA LYS A 27 -45.85 -2.16 -23.60
C LYS A 27 -44.89 -1.03 -23.92
N THR A 28 -45.40 0.18 -24.10
CA THR A 28 -44.60 1.39 -24.42
C THR A 28 -43.51 1.69 -23.39
N SER A 29 -43.69 1.33 -22.12
CA SER A 29 -42.65 1.47 -21.08
C SER A 29 -41.43 0.57 -21.34
N THR A 30 -41.63 -0.66 -21.80
CA THR A 30 -40.55 -1.59 -22.18
C THR A 30 -39.81 -1.12 -23.43
N LEU A 31 -40.55 -0.56 -24.40
CA LEU A 31 -39.98 0.04 -25.60
C LEU A 31 -39.10 1.25 -25.25
N HIS A 32 -39.58 2.14 -24.38
CA HIS A 32 -38.83 3.30 -23.88
C HIS A 32 -37.53 2.88 -23.18
N ASP A 33 -37.59 1.88 -22.28
CA ASP A 33 -36.39 1.38 -21.59
C ASP A 33 -35.36 0.79 -22.57
N SER A 34 -35.82 0.03 -23.57
CA SER A 34 -34.95 -0.58 -24.59
C SER A 34 -34.26 0.45 -25.49
N ILE A 35 -34.98 1.47 -25.91
CA ILE A 35 -34.43 2.58 -26.71
C ILE A 35 -33.44 3.39 -25.87
N SER A 36 -33.83 3.75 -24.65
CA SER A 36 -32.98 4.51 -23.72
C SER A 36 -31.68 3.77 -23.42
N TYR A 37 -31.77 2.44 -23.22
CA TYR A 37 -30.63 1.57 -23.01
C TYR A 37 -29.64 1.61 -24.19
N GLN A 38 -30.14 1.48 -25.43
CA GLN A 38 -29.27 1.41 -26.61
C GLN A 38 -28.60 2.76 -26.92
N ILE A 39 -29.30 3.87 -26.67
CA ILE A 39 -28.71 5.21 -26.72
C ILE A 39 -27.61 5.35 -25.66
N ALA A 40 -27.91 4.98 -24.41
CA ALA A 40 -26.95 5.03 -23.31
C ALA A 40 -25.72 4.18 -23.61
N LEU A 41 -25.88 2.95 -24.09
CA LEU A 41 -24.78 2.05 -24.43
C LEU A 41 -23.86 2.65 -25.48
N SER A 42 -24.42 3.23 -26.54
CA SER A 42 -23.62 3.85 -27.60
C SER A 42 -22.84 5.07 -27.10
N ILE A 43 -23.47 5.93 -26.30
CA ILE A 43 -22.81 7.10 -25.72
C ILE A 43 -21.70 6.65 -24.77
N SER A 44 -22.00 5.72 -23.85
CA SER A 44 -21.05 5.24 -22.86
C SER A 44 -19.86 4.51 -23.50
N ALA A 45 -20.10 3.67 -24.52
CA ALA A 45 -19.03 2.99 -25.26
C ALA A 45 -18.10 3.97 -26.00
N SER A 46 -18.63 5.11 -26.48
CA SER A 46 -17.82 6.16 -27.12
C SER A 46 -16.98 6.98 -26.14
N ARG A 47 -17.40 7.05 -24.86
CA ARG A 47 -16.76 7.87 -23.82
C ARG A 47 -15.83 7.07 -22.90
N SER A 48 -16.05 5.77 -22.78
CA SER A 48 -15.25 4.88 -21.94
C SER A 48 -14.74 3.68 -22.76
N PRO A 49 -13.41 3.57 -22.97
CA PRO A 49 -12.81 2.40 -23.60
C PRO A 49 -13.19 1.09 -22.90
N LEU A 50 -13.43 1.15 -21.59
CA LEU A 50 -13.78 -0.01 -20.76
C LEU A 50 -15.23 -0.47 -21.01
N VAL A 51 -16.17 0.46 -21.19
CA VAL A 51 -17.55 0.11 -21.58
C VAL A 51 -17.55 -0.48 -23.00
N GLY A 52 -16.79 0.12 -23.92
CA GLY A 52 -16.70 -0.36 -25.31
C GLY A 52 -16.01 -1.72 -25.46
N ALA A 53 -15.10 -2.08 -24.55
CA ALA A 53 -14.39 -3.36 -24.57
C ALA A 53 -15.19 -4.53 -24.00
N LEU A 54 -16.27 -4.28 -23.25
CA LEU A 54 -17.06 -5.30 -22.59
C LEU A 54 -18.21 -5.80 -23.49
N PRO A 55 -18.52 -7.11 -23.50
CA PRO A 55 -19.68 -7.61 -24.20
C PRO A 55 -20.96 -7.10 -23.51
N ALA A 56 -22.01 -6.81 -24.28
CA ALA A 56 -23.28 -6.34 -23.74
C ALA A 56 -23.89 -7.27 -22.68
N SER A 57 -23.59 -8.58 -22.75
CA SER A 57 -24.03 -9.57 -21.75
C SER A 57 -23.38 -9.40 -20.37
N ALA A 58 -22.24 -8.71 -20.28
CA ALA A 58 -21.54 -8.41 -19.05
C ALA A 58 -21.94 -7.07 -18.42
N LEU A 59 -22.50 -6.16 -19.22
CA LEU A 59 -23.00 -4.86 -18.76
C LEU A 59 -24.36 -5.02 -18.07
N PRO A 60 -24.78 -4.02 -17.25
CA PRO A 60 -26.18 -3.91 -16.83
C PRO A 60 -27.11 -4.03 -18.03
N ARG A 61 -28.28 -4.62 -17.84
CA ARG A 61 -29.35 -4.84 -18.84
C ARG A 61 -30.48 -3.83 -18.74
N ARG A 62 -30.52 -3.02 -17.68
CA ARG A 62 -31.49 -1.94 -17.48
C ARG A 62 -30.84 -0.57 -17.70
N PHE A 63 -31.60 0.37 -18.26
CA PHE A 63 -31.11 1.73 -18.55
C PHE A 63 -30.46 2.39 -17.33
N LEU A 64 -31.15 2.43 -16.19
CA LEU A 64 -30.62 3.04 -14.95
C LEU A 64 -29.35 2.34 -14.44
N GLY A 65 -29.27 1.01 -14.60
CA GLY A 65 -28.07 0.26 -14.26
C GLY A 65 -26.88 0.65 -15.13
N LEU A 66 -27.10 0.78 -16.44
CA LEU A 66 -26.05 1.12 -17.40
C LEU A 66 -25.53 2.54 -17.21
N ILE A 67 -26.42 3.51 -16.96
CA ILE A 67 -26.03 4.90 -16.66
C ILE A 67 -25.18 4.93 -15.39
N GLY A 68 -25.64 4.31 -14.29
CA GLY A 68 -24.88 4.28 -13.04
C GLY A 68 -23.51 3.58 -13.18
N PHE A 69 -23.42 2.53 -14.00
CA PHE A 69 -22.14 1.89 -14.29
C PHE A 69 -21.20 2.82 -15.06
N ALA A 70 -21.69 3.47 -16.12
CA ALA A 70 -20.89 4.40 -16.91
C ALA A 70 -20.41 5.61 -16.11
N GLU A 71 -21.26 6.16 -15.22
CA GLU A 71 -20.87 7.20 -14.27
C GLU A 71 -19.78 6.70 -13.30
N GLY A 72 -19.92 5.48 -12.79
CA GLY A 72 -18.88 4.85 -11.95
C GLY A 72 -17.53 4.75 -12.67
N GLU A 73 -17.51 4.30 -13.94
CA GLU A 73 -16.29 4.24 -14.74
C GLU A 73 -15.67 5.63 -14.97
N GLN A 74 -16.50 6.66 -15.17
CA GLN A 74 -16.02 8.04 -15.26
C GLN A 74 -15.43 8.52 -13.93
N PHE A 75 -16.08 8.23 -12.80
CA PHE A 75 -15.52 8.60 -11.49
C PHE A 75 -14.20 7.87 -11.20
N VAL A 76 -14.06 6.60 -11.60
CA VAL A 76 -12.77 5.89 -11.54
C VAL A 76 -11.71 6.58 -12.42
N ALA A 77 -12.08 7.02 -13.63
CA ALA A 77 -11.18 7.77 -14.50
C ALA A 77 -10.64 9.04 -13.82
N GLU A 78 -11.50 9.74 -13.10
CA GLU A 78 -11.19 11.00 -12.43
C GLU A 78 -10.61 10.81 -11.01
N SER A 79 -10.27 9.58 -10.61
CA SER A 79 -9.86 9.21 -9.24
C SER A 79 -10.88 9.56 -8.14
N GLN A 80 -12.17 9.68 -8.44
CA GLN A 80 -13.23 9.99 -7.46
C GLN A 80 -13.77 8.72 -6.79
N TRP A 81 -12.98 8.11 -5.92
CA TRP A 81 -13.19 6.76 -5.37
C TRP A 81 -14.55 6.55 -4.68
N GLU A 82 -14.93 7.39 -3.72
CA GLU A 82 -16.23 7.25 -3.02
C GLU A 82 -17.45 7.41 -3.95
N ARG A 83 -17.34 8.31 -4.94
CA ARG A 83 -18.42 8.52 -5.91
C ARG A 83 -18.54 7.34 -6.87
N ALA A 84 -17.40 6.76 -7.26
CA ALA A 84 -17.37 5.54 -8.04
C ALA A 84 -18.04 4.38 -7.28
N ASP A 85 -17.69 4.14 -6.02
CA ASP A 85 -18.32 3.08 -5.20
C ASP A 85 -19.84 3.29 -5.09
N SER A 86 -20.29 4.51 -4.80
CA SER A 86 -21.72 4.85 -4.73
C SER A 86 -22.43 4.60 -6.06
N ALA A 87 -21.85 5.02 -7.20
CA ALA A 87 -22.43 4.83 -8.53
C ALA A 87 -22.52 3.34 -8.90
N PHE A 88 -21.48 2.55 -8.66
CA PHE A 88 -21.52 1.11 -8.92
C PHE A 88 -22.53 0.37 -8.02
N ARG A 89 -22.68 0.77 -6.75
CA ARG A 89 -23.72 0.20 -5.87
C ARG A 89 -25.12 0.59 -6.29
N GLN A 90 -25.32 1.78 -6.87
CA GLN A 90 -26.59 2.17 -7.45
C GLN A 90 -26.88 1.34 -8.70
N ALA A 91 -25.88 1.13 -9.56
CA ALA A 91 -25.98 0.26 -10.72
C ALA A 91 -26.35 -1.19 -10.34
N GLU A 92 -25.67 -1.78 -9.35
CA GLU A 92 -25.98 -3.13 -8.83
C GLU A 92 -27.41 -3.21 -8.24
N ARG A 93 -27.89 -2.15 -7.58
CA ARG A 93 -29.27 -2.10 -7.06
C ARG A 93 -30.32 -1.97 -8.15
N ALA A 94 -30.06 -1.15 -9.17
CA ALA A 94 -30.95 -1.00 -10.32
C ALA A 94 -31.02 -2.28 -11.15
N ASP A 95 -29.92 -3.01 -11.24
CA ASP A 95 -29.79 -4.28 -11.94
C ASP A 95 -28.88 -5.28 -11.21
N SER A 96 -29.51 -6.17 -10.45
CA SER A 96 -28.81 -7.21 -9.68
C SER A 96 -28.12 -8.28 -10.55
N SER A 97 -28.37 -8.29 -11.88
CA SER A 97 -27.65 -9.15 -12.82
C SER A 97 -26.28 -8.59 -13.23
N CYS A 98 -25.95 -7.35 -12.84
CA CYS A 98 -24.66 -6.73 -13.14
C CYS A 98 -23.51 -7.30 -12.29
N TRP A 99 -22.93 -8.42 -12.72
CA TRP A 99 -21.78 -9.01 -12.03
C TRP A 99 -20.48 -8.24 -12.28
N ILE A 100 -20.34 -7.48 -13.38
CA ILE A 100 -19.21 -6.56 -13.57
C ILE A 100 -19.24 -5.41 -12.54
N CYS A 101 -20.43 -4.96 -12.13
CA CYS A 101 -20.59 -3.98 -11.05
C CYS A 101 -20.06 -4.56 -9.74
N ALA A 102 -20.32 -5.84 -9.45
CA ALA A 102 -19.81 -6.49 -8.25
C ALA A 102 -18.26 -6.55 -8.23
N TRP A 103 -17.63 -6.79 -9.38
CA TRP A 103 -16.17 -6.70 -9.51
C TRP A 103 -15.69 -5.26 -9.31
N ARG A 104 -16.28 -4.27 -9.96
CA ARG A 104 -15.91 -2.85 -9.80
C ARG A 104 -16.09 -2.31 -8.38
N ILE A 105 -17.15 -2.69 -7.66
CA ILE A 105 -17.33 -2.39 -6.24
C ILE A 105 -16.18 -2.98 -5.42
N THR A 106 -15.75 -4.19 -5.74
CA THR A 106 -14.63 -4.84 -5.05
C THR A 106 -13.30 -4.13 -5.34
N GLU A 107 -13.07 -3.77 -6.61
CA GLU A 107 -11.86 -3.03 -7.01
C GLU A 107 -11.80 -1.66 -6.36
N VAL A 108 -12.84 -0.83 -6.47
CA VAL A 108 -12.90 0.50 -5.83
C VAL A 108 -12.86 0.38 -4.31
N GLY A 109 -13.51 -0.64 -3.74
CA GLY A 109 -13.47 -0.90 -2.31
C GLY A 109 -12.05 -1.06 -1.76
N ARG A 110 -11.13 -1.68 -2.52
CA ARG A 110 -9.73 -1.79 -2.10
C ARG A 110 -9.05 -0.43 -1.90
N TRP A 111 -9.37 0.56 -2.74
CA TRP A 111 -8.84 1.93 -2.63
C TRP A 111 -9.34 2.65 -1.38
N LEU A 112 -10.59 2.36 -1.01
CA LEU A 112 -11.24 2.90 0.19
C LEU A 112 -10.91 2.07 1.45
N GLY A 113 -10.00 1.10 1.36
CA GLY A 113 -9.64 0.21 2.47
C GLY A 113 -10.76 -0.74 2.91
N HIS A 114 -11.79 -0.95 2.09
CA HIS A 114 -12.89 -1.86 2.39
C HIS A 114 -12.50 -3.33 2.19
N GLU A 115 -12.87 -4.17 3.15
CA GLU A 115 -12.74 -5.63 3.01
C GLU A 115 -13.64 -6.17 1.88
N PRO A 116 -13.14 -7.07 1.02
CA PRO A 116 -13.93 -7.65 -0.06
C PRO A 116 -15.14 -8.44 0.44
N ASP A 117 -16.33 -8.17 -0.13
CA ASP A 117 -17.53 -8.98 0.12
C ASP A 117 -17.41 -10.33 -0.59
N SER A 118 -17.23 -11.41 0.18
CA SER A 118 -17.08 -12.77 -0.34
C SER A 118 -18.23 -13.23 -1.26
N LYS A 119 -19.46 -12.72 -1.07
CA LYS A 119 -20.61 -13.02 -1.95
C LYS A 119 -20.46 -12.34 -3.30
N ARG A 120 -19.97 -11.09 -3.34
CA ARG A 120 -19.65 -10.39 -4.59
C ARG A 120 -18.49 -11.06 -5.31
N VAL A 121 -17.43 -11.40 -4.58
CA VAL A 121 -16.25 -12.13 -5.10
C VAL A 121 -16.68 -13.41 -5.81
N ARG A 122 -17.45 -14.26 -5.13
CA ARG A 122 -17.99 -15.49 -5.73
C ARG A 122 -18.82 -15.21 -6.98
N ARG A 123 -19.67 -14.19 -6.96
CA ARG A 123 -20.60 -13.88 -8.07
C ARG A 123 -19.86 -13.50 -9.35
N TYR A 124 -18.90 -12.58 -9.30
CA TYR A 124 -18.18 -12.21 -10.54
C TYR A 124 -17.21 -13.31 -10.98
N SER A 125 -16.66 -14.09 -10.04
CA SER A 125 -15.69 -15.15 -10.36
C SER A 125 -16.30 -16.26 -11.22
N ILE A 126 -17.53 -16.69 -10.93
CA ILE A 126 -18.22 -17.71 -11.75
C ILE A 126 -18.59 -17.22 -13.15
N HIS A 127 -18.62 -15.90 -13.37
CA HIS A 127 -18.92 -15.28 -14.66
C HIS A 127 -17.68 -14.78 -15.40
N ALA A 128 -16.47 -14.96 -14.85
CA ALA A 128 -15.23 -14.49 -15.45
C ALA A 128 -15.02 -15.03 -16.88
N ASP A 129 -15.47 -16.25 -17.17
CA ASP A 129 -15.37 -16.85 -18.52
C ASP A 129 -16.24 -16.17 -19.59
N SER A 130 -17.22 -15.38 -19.17
CA SER A 130 -18.05 -14.57 -20.09
C SER A 130 -17.42 -13.21 -20.45
N LEU A 131 -16.25 -12.90 -19.89
CA LEU A 131 -15.50 -11.69 -20.21
C LEU A 131 -14.45 -11.89 -21.30
N PRO A 132 -14.04 -10.79 -21.97
CA PRO A 132 -12.85 -10.79 -22.81
C PRO A 132 -11.61 -11.26 -22.03
N PRO A 133 -10.64 -11.88 -22.72
CA PRO A 133 -9.47 -12.46 -22.06
C PRO A 133 -8.71 -11.55 -21.09
N PRO A 134 -8.48 -10.24 -21.34
CA PRO A 134 -7.78 -9.37 -20.39
C PRO A 134 -8.49 -9.30 -19.04
N TYR A 135 -9.79 -9.00 -19.03
CA TYR A 135 -10.60 -8.92 -17.82
C TYR A 135 -10.70 -10.27 -17.10
N ARG A 136 -10.94 -11.35 -17.84
CA ARG A 136 -10.98 -12.70 -17.27
C ARG A 136 -9.69 -13.03 -16.54
N ASN A 137 -8.55 -12.71 -17.15
CA ASN A 137 -7.24 -13.01 -16.59
C ASN A 137 -6.93 -12.14 -15.38
N ILE A 138 -7.26 -10.84 -15.41
CA ILE A 138 -7.11 -9.93 -14.26
C ILE A 138 -7.96 -10.41 -13.08
N ILE A 139 -9.23 -10.74 -13.32
CA ILE A 139 -10.14 -11.26 -12.29
C ILE A 139 -9.62 -12.56 -11.70
N ARG A 140 -9.09 -13.47 -12.51
CA ARG A 140 -8.50 -14.72 -12.02
C ARG A 140 -7.21 -14.47 -11.25
N ALA A 141 -6.38 -13.52 -11.69
CA ALA A 141 -5.13 -13.18 -11.03
C ALA A 141 -5.37 -12.69 -9.58
N SER A 142 -6.45 -11.96 -9.32
CA SER A 142 -6.77 -11.46 -7.97
C SER A 142 -6.94 -12.58 -6.93
N ALA A 143 -7.33 -13.78 -7.35
CA ALA A 143 -7.47 -14.97 -6.50
C ALA A 143 -6.18 -15.80 -6.34
N LEU A 144 -5.12 -15.50 -7.10
CA LEU A 144 -3.86 -16.22 -7.04
C LEU A 144 -2.98 -15.75 -5.87
N PRO A 145 -2.10 -16.62 -5.33
CA PRO A 145 -0.99 -16.22 -4.48
C PRO A 145 -0.10 -15.18 -5.19
N LEU A 146 0.51 -14.27 -4.43
CA LEU A 146 1.18 -13.07 -4.94
C LEU A 146 2.15 -13.33 -6.11
N ARG A 147 3.01 -14.36 -6.01
CA ARG A 147 3.97 -14.69 -7.09
C ARG A 147 3.25 -15.07 -8.39
N ALA A 148 2.33 -16.02 -8.32
CA ALA A 148 1.56 -16.46 -9.47
C ALA A 148 0.65 -15.35 -10.03
N ARG A 149 0.16 -14.46 -9.16
CA ARG A 149 -0.58 -13.27 -9.56
C ARG A 149 0.27 -12.33 -10.41
N LEU A 150 1.49 -11.97 -9.95
CA LEU A 150 2.40 -11.12 -10.72
C LEU A 150 2.77 -11.74 -12.07
N ASP A 151 3.08 -13.04 -12.10
CA ASP A 151 3.39 -13.74 -13.34
C ASP A 151 2.20 -13.72 -14.32
N THR A 152 0.98 -13.88 -13.80
CA THR A 152 -0.24 -13.78 -14.61
C THR A 152 -0.46 -12.35 -15.14
N LEU A 153 -0.26 -11.33 -14.31
CA LEU A 153 -0.41 -9.93 -14.73
C LEU A 153 0.63 -9.52 -15.78
N ARG A 154 1.87 -10.01 -15.67
CA ARG A 154 2.90 -9.84 -16.73
C ARG A 154 2.48 -10.50 -18.04
N ALA A 155 1.98 -11.74 -17.98
CA ALA A 155 1.49 -12.42 -19.19
C ALA A 155 0.30 -11.68 -19.84
N VAL A 156 -0.56 -11.04 -19.04
CA VAL A 156 -1.65 -10.19 -19.56
C VAL A 156 -1.09 -8.98 -20.30
N THR A 157 -0.15 -8.24 -19.73
CA THR A 157 0.41 -7.03 -20.38
C THR A 157 1.24 -7.36 -21.63
N GLU A 158 1.91 -8.50 -21.65
CA GLU A 158 2.65 -8.98 -22.83
C GLU A 158 1.71 -9.42 -23.96
N GLY A 159 0.61 -10.10 -23.62
CA GLY A 159 -0.38 -10.60 -24.58
C GLY A 159 -1.37 -9.54 -25.08
N PHE A 160 -1.64 -8.50 -24.29
CA PHE A 160 -2.60 -7.45 -24.59
C PHE A 160 -1.97 -6.07 -24.40
N ARG A 161 -1.02 -5.72 -25.28
CA ARG A 161 -0.17 -4.53 -25.12
C ARG A 161 -0.89 -3.19 -25.14
N ASP A 162 -2.06 -3.13 -25.78
CA ASP A 162 -2.90 -1.94 -25.88
C ASP A 162 -3.96 -1.84 -24.75
N ASP A 163 -3.99 -2.81 -23.83
CA ASP A 163 -4.91 -2.79 -22.68
C ASP A 163 -4.30 -2.01 -21.50
N PHE A 164 -4.73 -0.76 -21.33
CA PHE A 164 -4.24 0.10 -20.25
C PHE A 164 -4.53 -0.48 -18.86
N LEU A 165 -5.63 -1.22 -18.70
CA LEU A 165 -6.03 -1.76 -17.41
C LEU A 165 -5.09 -2.89 -16.97
N GLY A 166 -4.69 -3.78 -17.89
CA GLY A 166 -3.66 -4.79 -17.61
C GLY A 166 -2.35 -4.15 -17.14
N TRP A 167 -1.91 -3.07 -17.79
CA TRP A 167 -0.71 -2.33 -17.39
C TRP A 167 -0.85 -1.69 -16.02
N PHE A 168 -1.99 -1.08 -15.74
CA PHE A 168 -2.27 -0.50 -14.44
C PHE A 168 -2.26 -1.56 -13.33
N GLN A 169 -2.94 -2.69 -13.53
CA GLN A 169 -3.03 -3.76 -12.54
C GLN A 169 -1.67 -4.40 -12.24
N LEU A 170 -0.81 -4.55 -13.27
CA LEU A 170 0.57 -4.97 -13.06
C LEU A 170 1.35 -3.95 -12.22
N GLY A 171 1.21 -2.66 -12.54
CA GLY A 171 1.82 -1.57 -11.77
C GLY A 171 1.35 -1.56 -10.32
N ASP A 172 0.04 -1.63 -10.09
CA ASP A 172 -0.61 -1.66 -8.76
C ASP A 172 -0.04 -2.79 -7.91
N GLU A 173 0.00 -4.00 -8.46
CA GLU A 173 0.50 -5.17 -7.74
C GLU A 173 2.00 -5.06 -7.43
N LEU A 174 2.80 -4.58 -8.39
CA LEU A 174 4.24 -4.37 -8.20
C LEU A 174 4.51 -3.27 -7.16
N PHE A 175 3.72 -2.19 -7.16
CA PHE A 175 3.89 -1.07 -6.24
C PHE A 175 3.49 -1.44 -4.81
N HIS A 176 2.31 -2.03 -4.64
CA HIS A 176 1.78 -2.34 -3.32
C HIS A 176 2.44 -3.57 -2.67
N ARG A 177 2.74 -4.62 -3.45
CA ARG A 177 3.14 -5.93 -2.91
C ARG A 177 4.39 -6.53 -3.54
N GLY A 178 4.85 -6.03 -4.68
CA GLY A 178 6.10 -6.47 -5.32
C GLY A 178 7.31 -6.55 -4.36
N PRO A 179 7.55 -5.56 -3.49
CA PRO A 179 8.68 -5.57 -2.57
C PRO A 179 8.66 -6.69 -1.53
N LEU A 180 7.48 -7.23 -1.20
CA LEU A 180 7.37 -8.42 -0.35
C LEU A 180 7.94 -9.68 -1.01
N LEU A 181 8.11 -9.67 -2.34
CA LEU A 181 8.80 -10.70 -3.12
C LEU A 181 10.19 -10.29 -3.58
N GLY A 182 10.69 -9.15 -3.10
CA GLY A 182 12.01 -8.61 -3.46
C GLY A 182 12.08 -7.83 -4.77
N HIS A 183 10.94 -7.50 -5.39
CA HIS A 183 10.92 -6.53 -6.47
C HIS A 183 11.12 -5.12 -5.91
N ARG A 184 11.83 -4.26 -6.63
CA ARG A 184 11.89 -2.86 -6.26
C ARG A 184 10.58 -2.18 -6.58
N ARG A 185 10.14 -1.24 -5.74
CA ARG A 185 8.94 -0.43 -6.04
C ARG A 185 9.07 0.32 -7.38
N ALA A 186 10.27 0.76 -7.71
CA ALA A 186 10.58 1.40 -8.99
C ALA A 186 10.22 0.55 -10.23
N GLU A 187 10.11 -0.79 -10.10
CA GLU A 187 9.69 -1.67 -11.20
C GLU A 187 8.23 -1.44 -11.62
N ALA A 188 7.41 -0.78 -10.80
CA ALA A 188 6.04 -0.42 -11.14
C ALA A 188 5.94 0.79 -12.09
N LEU A 189 6.94 1.69 -12.09
CA LEU A 189 6.90 2.95 -12.85
C LEU A 189 6.66 2.75 -14.35
N PRO A 190 7.33 1.81 -15.06
CA PRO A 190 7.07 1.59 -16.48
C PRO A 190 5.63 1.15 -16.77
N ALA A 191 5.04 0.35 -15.90
CA ALA A 191 3.67 -0.15 -16.06
C ALA A 191 2.65 0.99 -15.89
N PHE A 192 2.82 1.85 -14.88
CA PHE A 192 1.95 3.02 -14.73
C PHE A 192 2.12 4.04 -15.87
N ALA A 193 3.36 4.31 -16.31
CA ALA A 193 3.62 5.20 -17.43
C ALA A 193 2.97 4.68 -18.73
N GLN A 194 2.99 3.36 -18.93
CA GLN A 194 2.30 2.71 -20.05
C GLN A 194 0.78 2.85 -19.96
N ALA A 195 0.19 2.63 -18.79
CA ALA A 195 -1.23 2.82 -18.55
C ALA A 195 -1.66 4.28 -18.81
N ALA A 196 -0.91 5.24 -18.26
CA ALA A 196 -1.14 6.67 -18.47
C ALA A 196 -0.99 7.09 -19.94
N ARG A 197 -0.06 6.47 -20.69
CA ARG A 197 0.08 6.74 -22.14
C ARG A 197 -1.10 6.23 -22.95
N LEU A 198 -1.59 5.02 -22.64
CA LEU A 198 -2.74 4.42 -23.32
C LEU A 198 -4.05 5.13 -22.96
N ARG A 199 -4.14 5.68 -21.74
CA ARG A 199 -5.34 6.31 -21.22
C ARG A 199 -4.98 7.56 -20.37
N PRO A 200 -4.67 8.71 -21.01
CA PRO A 200 -4.19 9.92 -20.32
C PRO A 200 -5.14 10.51 -19.28
N ASP A 201 -6.46 10.34 -19.47
CA ASP A 201 -7.50 10.70 -18.50
C ASP A 201 -7.72 9.64 -17.40
N TYR A 202 -6.82 8.67 -17.24
CA TYR A 202 -6.84 7.74 -16.10
C TYR A 202 -6.02 8.28 -14.93
N GLY A 203 -6.67 9.10 -14.11
CA GLY A 203 -6.14 9.68 -12.87
C GLY A 203 -5.39 8.69 -11.97
N PRO A 204 -5.87 7.45 -11.74
CA PRO A 204 -5.19 6.49 -10.86
C PRO A 204 -3.75 6.18 -11.28
N ALA A 205 -3.45 6.16 -12.59
CA ALA A 205 -2.09 5.97 -13.07
C ALA A 205 -1.18 7.16 -12.72
N TRP A 206 -1.67 8.39 -12.83
CA TRP A 206 -0.93 9.60 -12.45
C TRP A 206 -0.74 9.72 -10.93
N GLU A 207 -1.75 9.35 -10.14
CA GLU A 207 -1.68 9.27 -8.69
C GLU A 207 -0.56 8.33 -8.23
N HIS A 208 -0.50 7.14 -8.83
CA HIS A 208 0.55 6.16 -8.55
C HIS A 208 1.93 6.57 -9.04
N LEU A 209 2.02 7.20 -10.23
CA LEU A 209 3.27 7.77 -10.73
C LEU A 209 3.81 8.84 -9.79
N ALA A 210 2.95 9.74 -9.31
CA ALA A 210 3.34 10.77 -8.34
C ALA A 210 3.87 10.11 -7.06
N TRP A 211 3.13 9.16 -6.48
CA TRP A 211 3.54 8.48 -5.25
C TRP A 211 4.89 7.78 -5.40
N ALA A 212 5.02 6.93 -6.42
CA ALA A 212 6.23 6.18 -6.69
C ALA A 212 7.42 7.10 -7.00
N ALA A 213 7.24 8.14 -7.81
CA ALA A 213 8.31 9.08 -8.15
C ALA A 213 8.81 9.87 -6.93
N ILE A 214 7.90 10.34 -6.06
CA ILE A 214 8.30 10.98 -4.79
C ILE A 214 9.14 10.01 -3.95
N ALA A 215 8.66 8.78 -3.78
CA ALA A 215 9.32 7.79 -2.94
C ALA A 215 10.69 7.36 -3.49
N GLU A 216 10.84 7.25 -4.82
CA GLU A 216 12.11 6.97 -5.49
C GLU A 216 13.05 8.20 -5.56
N GLY A 217 12.56 9.39 -5.22
CA GLY A 217 13.35 10.62 -5.28
C GLY A 217 13.49 11.22 -6.68
N ASP A 218 12.57 10.91 -7.60
CA ASP A 218 12.48 11.54 -8.93
C ASP A 218 11.57 12.78 -8.85
N SER A 219 12.17 13.94 -8.53
CA SER A 219 11.44 15.20 -8.42
C SER A 219 10.74 15.61 -9.71
N SER A 220 11.39 15.37 -10.85
CA SER A 220 10.86 15.73 -12.16
C SER A 220 9.67 14.85 -12.57
N GLY A 221 9.77 13.53 -12.35
CA GLY A 221 8.68 12.60 -12.56
C GLY A 221 7.50 12.89 -11.63
N ALA A 222 7.79 13.21 -10.36
CA ALA A 222 6.77 13.54 -9.38
C ALA A 222 5.99 14.81 -9.74
N ASP A 223 6.69 15.89 -10.09
CA ASP A 223 6.07 17.17 -10.49
C ASP A 223 5.18 16.99 -11.74
N ASN A 224 5.70 16.31 -12.76
CA ASN A 224 4.95 16.00 -13.98
C ASN A 224 3.68 15.18 -13.70
N ALA A 225 3.78 14.17 -12.82
CA ALA A 225 2.65 13.31 -12.47
C ALA A 225 1.59 14.08 -11.67
N LEU A 226 1.99 14.93 -10.70
CA LEU A 226 1.09 15.79 -9.96
C LEU A 226 0.35 16.77 -10.87
N HIS A 227 1.09 17.44 -11.76
CA HIS A 227 0.49 18.35 -12.75
C HIS A 227 -0.50 17.63 -13.68
N SER A 228 -0.15 16.42 -14.12
CA SER A 228 -1.03 15.60 -14.96
C SER A 228 -2.29 15.17 -14.21
N LEU A 229 -2.17 14.78 -12.94
CA LEU A 229 -3.32 14.43 -12.09
C LEU A 229 -4.27 15.63 -11.94
N GLU A 230 -3.75 16.84 -11.73
CA GLU A 230 -4.59 18.05 -11.63
C GLU A 230 -5.29 18.40 -12.95
N THR A 231 -4.57 18.27 -14.07
CA THR A 231 -5.08 18.62 -15.39
C THR A 231 -6.22 17.71 -15.85
N HIS A 232 -6.15 16.43 -15.48
CA HIS A 232 -7.10 15.41 -15.97
C HIS A 232 -8.18 15.04 -14.96
N SER A 233 -8.15 15.59 -13.75
CA SER A 233 -9.18 15.34 -12.74
C SER A 233 -10.14 16.50 -12.58
N THR A 234 -11.40 16.18 -12.25
CA THR A 234 -12.37 17.18 -11.78
C THR A 234 -12.17 17.47 -10.29
N ALA A 235 -13.01 18.34 -9.72
CA ALA A 235 -12.95 18.69 -8.30
C ALA A 235 -13.01 17.43 -7.41
N PRO A 236 -12.00 17.18 -6.56
CA PRO A 236 -11.92 15.94 -5.80
C PRO A 236 -12.98 15.90 -4.69
N ASN A 237 -13.52 14.70 -4.44
CA ASN A 237 -14.26 14.38 -3.21
C ASN A 237 -13.32 14.41 -1.99
N GLU A 238 -13.87 14.21 -0.79
CA GLU A 238 -13.14 14.37 0.48
C GLU A 238 -11.94 13.41 0.58
N PHE A 239 -12.17 12.12 0.25
CA PHE A 239 -11.09 11.13 0.22
C PHE A 239 -9.96 11.51 -0.76
N SER A 240 -10.31 11.82 -2.01
CA SER A 240 -9.32 12.15 -3.06
C SER A 240 -8.59 13.45 -2.76
N ARG A 241 -9.24 14.40 -2.07
CA ARG A 241 -8.60 15.63 -1.60
C ARG A 241 -7.54 15.31 -0.54
N GLY A 242 -7.88 14.47 0.43
CA GLY A 242 -6.93 14.03 1.47
C GLY A 242 -5.71 13.32 0.86
N LEU A 243 -5.94 12.44 -0.11
CA LEU A 243 -4.88 11.74 -0.81
C LEU A 243 -3.98 12.69 -1.62
N ARG A 244 -4.54 13.64 -2.37
CA ARG A 244 -3.74 14.66 -3.07
C ARG A 244 -2.95 15.54 -2.11
N ALA A 245 -3.55 15.94 -0.99
CA ALA A 245 -2.87 16.66 0.08
C ALA A 245 -1.68 15.86 0.61
N LEU A 246 -1.84 14.55 0.84
CA LEU A 246 -0.76 13.66 1.26
C LEU A 246 0.38 13.62 0.22
N LEU A 247 0.06 13.50 -1.08
CA LEU A 247 1.07 13.53 -2.14
C LEU A 247 1.84 14.86 -2.16
N TYR A 248 1.15 16.00 -1.98
CA TYR A 248 1.79 17.31 -1.92
C TYR A 248 2.69 17.50 -0.69
N VAL A 249 2.26 17.02 0.47
CA VAL A 249 3.09 17.03 1.69
C VAL A 249 4.31 16.11 1.49
N GLY A 250 4.11 14.92 0.92
CA GLY A 250 5.19 13.99 0.57
C GLY A 250 6.22 14.63 -0.37
N PHE A 251 5.77 15.25 -1.46
CA PHE A 251 6.62 15.99 -2.40
C PHE A 251 7.39 17.11 -1.69
N ALA A 252 6.70 17.91 -0.87
CA ALA A 252 7.29 19.05 -0.20
C ALA A 252 8.43 18.64 0.74
N TRP A 253 8.21 17.63 1.59
CA TRP A 253 9.24 17.11 2.49
C TRP A 253 10.37 16.39 1.77
N ARG A 254 10.11 15.84 0.57
CA ARG A 254 11.10 15.10 -0.20
C ARG A 254 12.06 16.02 -0.94
N PHE A 255 11.54 17.10 -1.52
CA PHE A 255 12.26 17.88 -2.53
C PHE A 255 12.42 19.36 -2.20
N LEU A 256 11.63 19.92 -1.29
CA LEU A 256 11.69 21.34 -0.96
C LEU A 256 12.52 21.59 0.31
N PRO A 257 13.04 22.81 0.50
CA PRO A 257 13.64 23.21 1.77
C PRO A 257 12.64 23.06 2.91
N GLU A 258 13.14 22.68 4.09
CA GLU A 258 12.31 22.35 5.25
C GLU A 258 11.27 23.44 5.60
N LYS A 259 11.64 24.72 5.53
CA LYS A 259 10.70 25.83 5.78
C LYS A 259 9.51 25.82 4.82
N ALA A 260 9.72 25.51 3.54
CA ALA A 260 8.64 25.43 2.55
C ALA A 260 7.78 24.19 2.80
N ALA A 261 8.39 23.06 3.14
CA ALA A 261 7.67 21.84 3.51
C ALA A 261 6.76 22.05 4.74
N GLN A 262 7.26 22.74 5.76
CA GLN A 262 6.48 23.12 6.94
C GLN A 262 5.30 24.04 6.58
N GLN A 263 5.50 25.03 5.70
CA GLN A 263 4.43 25.92 5.24
C GLN A 263 3.30 25.16 4.54
N ILE A 264 3.66 24.28 3.59
CA ILE A 264 2.69 23.44 2.87
C ILE A 264 1.96 22.52 3.84
N THR A 265 2.69 21.90 4.77
CA THR A 265 2.09 20.99 5.76
C THR A 265 1.12 21.73 6.68
N ASN A 266 1.45 22.93 7.14
CA ASN A 266 0.55 23.76 7.94
C ASN A 266 -0.70 24.19 7.16
N GLN A 267 -0.55 24.52 5.87
CA GLN A 267 -1.68 24.86 5.02
C GLN A 267 -2.63 23.67 4.85
N VAL A 268 -2.09 22.48 4.57
CA VAL A 268 -2.87 21.25 4.43
C VAL A 268 -3.55 20.88 5.75
N ALA A 269 -2.81 20.89 6.87
CA ALA A 269 -3.35 20.56 8.18
C ALA A 269 -4.38 21.59 8.68
N GLY A 270 -4.31 22.84 8.22
CA GLY A 270 -5.26 23.90 8.54
C GLY A 270 -6.48 23.98 7.61
N ASP A 271 -6.51 23.22 6.52
CA ASP A 271 -7.63 23.22 5.58
C ASP A 271 -8.84 22.46 6.15
N ALA A 272 -9.97 23.15 6.24
CA ALA A 272 -11.19 22.61 6.86
C ALA A 272 -11.77 21.40 6.11
N ALA A 273 -11.56 21.29 4.79
CA ALA A 273 -12.01 20.13 4.02
C ALA A 273 -11.12 18.91 4.30
N THR A 274 -9.82 19.12 4.47
CA THR A 274 -8.86 18.07 4.85
C THR A 274 -9.12 17.57 6.28
N GLN A 275 -9.41 18.47 7.24
CA GLN A 275 -9.74 18.09 8.62
C GLN A 275 -11.06 17.31 8.76
N LYS A 276 -11.98 17.46 7.81
CA LYS A 276 -13.26 16.71 7.78
C LYS A 276 -13.10 15.29 7.24
N ASN A 277 -11.99 15.00 6.57
CA ASN A 277 -11.73 13.67 6.05
C ASN A 277 -11.57 12.69 7.24
N PRO A 278 -12.37 11.60 7.32
CA PRO A 278 -12.28 10.65 8.42
C PRO A 278 -10.90 9.99 8.53
N ASP A 279 -10.15 9.93 7.43
CA ASP A 279 -8.82 9.34 7.34
C ASP A 279 -7.69 10.33 7.55
N PHE A 280 -7.99 11.56 8.00
CA PHE A 280 -6.98 12.59 8.23
C PHE A 280 -5.84 12.12 9.17
N GLY A 281 -6.17 11.30 10.17
CA GLY A 281 -5.20 10.69 11.08
C GLY A 281 -4.20 9.73 10.40
N ALA A 282 -4.53 9.15 9.25
CA ALA A 282 -3.61 8.29 8.50
C ALA A 282 -2.46 9.05 7.86
N GLY A 283 -2.62 10.36 7.62
CA GLY A 283 -1.63 11.21 6.96
C GLY A 283 -0.19 11.07 7.49
N PRO A 284 0.09 11.37 8.77
CA PRO A 284 1.45 11.28 9.32
C PRO A 284 2.01 9.86 9.24
N ARG A 285 1.15 8.84 9.38
CA ARG A 285 1.51 7.42 9.38
C ARG A 285 1.83 6.89 7.98
N LEU A 286 1.31 7.53 6.92
CA LEU A 286 1.60 7.20 5.52
C LEU A 286 2.82 7.95 4.95
N LEU A 287 3.30 9.02 5.58
CA LEU A 287 4.45 9.78 5.07
C LEU A 287 5.75 8.97 4.92
N PRO A 288 6.06 7.95 5.75
CA PRO A 288 7.22 7.08 5.53
C PRO A 288 7.24 6.38 4.16
N THR A 289 6.08 6.18 3.52
CA THR A 289 5.98 5.57 2.18
C THR A 289 6.69 6.38 1.10
N PHE A 290 6.84 7.70 1.30
CA PHE A 290 7.57 8.62 0.43
C PHE A 290 9.06 8.78 0.82
N ASP A 291 9.55 7.99 1.79
CA ASP A 291 10.88 8.15 2.39
C ASP A 291 11.08 9.55 3.01
N VAL A 292 10.04 10.07 3.68
CA VAL A 292 10.05 11.37 4.40
C VAL A 292 9.60 11.29 5.87
N PRO A 293 10.28 10.49 6.72
CA PRO A 293 9.92 10.36 8.13
C PRO A 293 9.93 11.68 8.92
N ARG A 294 10.66 12.71 8.47
CA ARG A 294 10.59 14.07 9.07
C ARG A 294 9.20 14.71 8.89
N GLY A 295 8.56 14.47 7.75
CA GLY A 295 7.19 14.91 7.52
C GLY A 295 6.20 14.18 8.42
N ALA A 296 6.42 12.88 8.67
CA ALA A 296 5.61 12.09 9.60
C ALA A 296 5.60 12.71 11.00
N ILE A 297 6.80 13.05 11.51
CA ILE A 297 6.95 13.71 12.81
C ILE A 297 6.29 15.08 12.83
N TYR A 298 6.55 15.92 11.82
CA TYR A 298 6.02 17.28 11.81
C TYR A 298 4.50 17.31 11.71
N LEU A 299 3.91 16.53 10.80
CA LEU A 299 2.45 16.43 10.67
C LEU A 299 1.85 15.75 11.90
N GLY A 300 2.49 14.73 12.46
CA GLY A 300 2.08 14.06 13.69
C GLY A 300 1.94 15.05 14.84
N ALA A 301 2.97 15.87 15.08
CA ALA A 301 2.98 16.88 16.13
C ALA A 301 1.94 18.01 15.93
N LEU A 302 1.47 18.25 14.71
CA LEU A 302 0.36 19.17 14.43
C LEU A 302 -0.98 18.53 14.74
N ILE A 303 -1.17 17.28 14.32
CA ILE A 303 -2.41 16.53 14.49
C ILE A 303 -2.61 16.13 15.95
N GLU A 304 -1.54 15.83 16.67
CA GLU A 304 -1.62 15.51 18.10
C GLU A 304 -2.22 16.66 18.92
N LYS A 305 -1.98 17.91 18.53
CA LYS A 305 -2.53 19.07 19.24
C LYS A 305 -4.03 19.26 19.01
N GLN A 306 -4.65 18.46 18.16
CA GLN A 306 -6.09 18.51 17.93
C GLN A 306 -6.86 17.91 19.11
N PRO A 307 -8.11 18.34 19.34
CA PRO A 307 -8.90 17.87 20.49
C PRO A 307 -9.38 16.40 20.36
N SER A 308 -9.27 15.80 19.18
CA SER A 308 -9.69 14.41 18.96
C SER A 308 -8.66 13.43 19.52
N HIS A 309 -9.13 12.49 20.33
CA HIS A 309 -8.35 11.40 20.89
C HIS A 309 -7.75 10.48 19.82
N GLU A 310 -8.53 10.15 18.78
CA GLU A 310 -8.08 9.33 17.65
C GLU A 310 -6.95 10.04 16.87
N LEU A 311 -7.07 11.37 16.70
CA LEU A 311 -6.02 12.17 16.06
C LEU A 311 -4.77 12.28 16.94
N GLN A 312 -4.92 12.43 18.26
CA GLN A 312 -3.82 12.38 19.22
C GLN A 312 -3.03 11.09 19.11
N ARG A 313 -3.73 9.96 19.18
CA ARG A 313 -3.15 8.62 18.99
C ARG A 313 -2.41 8.52 17.66
N ALA A 314 -3.07 8.86 16.55
CA ALA A 314 -2.50 8.71 15.22
C ALA A 314 -1.27 9.61 15.00
N GLY A 315 -1.29 10.84 15.52
CA GLY A 315 -0.16 11.77 15.50
C GLY A 315 1.05 11.21 16.23
N LEU A 316 0.87 10.76 17.48
CA LEU A 316 1.92 10.19 18.31
C LEU A 316 2.52 8.90 17.72
N ILE A 317 1.70 8.02 17.14
CA ILE A 317 2.21 6.83 16.43
C ILE A 317 3.09 7.24 15.23
N GLY A 318 2.65 8.24 14.46
CA GLY A 318 3.42 8.77 13.33
C GLY A 318 4.75 9.39 13.76
N GLU A 319 4.78 10.11 14.89
CA GLU A 319 6.00 10.66 15.49
C GLU A 319 6.96 9.55 15.92
N ILE A 320 6.50 8.58 16.72
CA ILE A 320 7.31 7.46 17.21
C ILE A 320 7.97 6.71 16.05
N LEU A 321 7.18 6.30 15.05
CA LEU A 321 7.69 5.53 13.92
C LEU A 321 8.59 6.38 13.00
N GLY A 322 8.33 7.67 12.89
CA GLY A 322 9.21 8.62 12.21
C GLY A 322 10.57 8.76 12.90
N ASP A 323 10.59 8.86 14.23
CA ASP A 323 11.83 8.96 15.01
C ASP A 323 12.64 7.66 14.97
N VAL A 324 11.98 6.50 14.97
CA VAL A 324 12.64 5.19 14.70
C VAL A 324 13.32 5.20 13.33
N ALA A 325 12.62 5.62 12.28
CA ALA A 325 13.18 5.68 10.92
C ALA A 325 14.39 6.62 10.81
N LEU A 326 14.41 7.67 11.64
CA LEU A 326 15.51 8.64 11.75
C LEU A 326 16.58 8.26 12.78
N GLY A 327 16.41 7.17 13.53
CA GLY A 327 17.38 6.73 14.55
C GLY A 327 17.43 7.62 15.80
N ARG A 328 16.34 8.30 16.14
CA ARG A 328 16.20 9.24 17.28
C ARG A 328 15.56 8.54 18.48
N MET A 329 16.24 7.52 18.99
CA MET A 329 15.71 6.66 20.04
C MET A 329 15.49 7.37 21.39
N ASP A 330 16.16 8.50 21.60
CA ASP A 330 16.06 9.35 22.78
C ASP A 330 14.67 9.99 22.96
N GLN A 331 13.93 10.20 21.87
CA GLN A 331 12.60 10.81 21.91
C GLN A 331 11.48 9.80 22.19
N ILE A 332 11.73 8.51 21.92
CA ILE A 332 10.68 7.48 21.91
C ILE A 332 10.06 7.28 23.29
N HIS A 333 10.84 7.37 24.37
CA HIS A 333 10.31 7.15 25.72
C HIS A 333 9.27 8.20 26.13
N ASP A 334 9.53 9.49 25.85
CA ASP A 334 8.57 10.58 26.12
C ASP A 334 7.30 10.43 25.28
N LEU A 335 7.48 10.19 23.98
CA LEU A 335 6.36 9.98 23.05
C LEU A 335 5.52 8.76 23.42
N ALA A 336 6.16 7.65 23.83
CA ALA A 336 5.48 6.45 24.28
C ALA A 336 4.68 6.70 25.56
N GLY A 337 5.22 7.48 26.52
CA GLY A 337 4.50 7.89 27.72
C GLY A 337 3.26 8.72 27.41
N ARG A 338 3.37 9.67 26.47
CA ARG A 338 2.23 10.47 26.00
C ARG A 338 1.20 9.62 25.25
N LEU A 339 1.67 8.70 24.41
CA LEU A 339 0.80 7.77 23.70
C LEU A 339 0.05 6.86 24.66
N ALA A 340 0.69 6.34 25.71
CA ALA A 340 0.03 5.53 26.74
C ALA A 340 -0.98 6.35 27.56
N ALA A 341 -0.71 7.63 27.81
CA ALA A 341 -1.65 8.52 28.50
C ALA A 341 -2.91 8.80 27.69
N VAL A 342 -2.77 8.93 26.36
CA VAL A 342 -3.92 9.06 25.45
C VAL A 342 -4.58 7.68 25.30
N SER A 343 -3.82 6.65 24.97
CA SER A 343 -4.30 5.31 24.61
C SER A 343 -3.80 4.26 25.62
N PRO A 344 -4.49 4.08 26.76
CA PRO A 344 -4.08 3.21 27.86
C PRO A 344 -4.37 1.72 27.59
N GLU A 345 -4.67 1.34 26.35
CA GLU A 345 -4.86 -0.05 25.98
C GLU A 345 -3.55 -0.84 26.12
N THR A 346 -3.59 -2.02 26.75
CA THR A 346 -2.40 -2.89 26.93
C THR A 346 -1.71 -3.26 25.62
N GLU A 347 -2.42 -3.24 24.49
CA GLU A 347 -1.82 -3.47 23.18
C GLU A 347 -0.89 -2.32 22.74
N ILE A 348 -1.21 -1.08 23.10
CA ILE A 348 -0.36 0.09 22.87
C ILE A 348 0.84 0.07 23.82
N GLU A 349 0.63 -0.29 25.09
CA GLU A 349 1.72 -0.51 26.04
C GLU A 349 2.70 -1.58 25.53
N LEU A 350 2.17 -2.70 25.02
CA LEU A 350 2.98 -3.76 24.43
C LEU A 350 3.71 -3.28 23.18
N PHE A 351 3.05 -2.56 22.28
CA PHE A 351 3.69 -2.01 21.08
C PHE A 351 4.88 -1.11 21.43
N ASN A 352 4.72 -0.26 22.45
CA ASN A 352 5.79 0.62 22.94
C ASN A 352 7.00 -0.17 23.50
N ALA A 353 6.77 -1.33 24.13
CA ALA A 353 7.84 -2.21 24.63
C ALA A 353 8.46 -3.07 23.52
N GLU A 354 7.67 -3.54 22.56
CA GLU A 354 8.12 -4.38 21.45
C GLU A 354 8.98 -3.60 20.44
N LEU A 355 8.73 -2.31 20.25
CA LEU A 355 9.48 -1.47 19.33
C LEU A 355 11.00 -1.42 19.61
N PRO A 356 11.46 -1.01 20.82
CA PRO A 356 12.87 -1.08 21.17
C PRO A 356 13.37 -2.53 21.25
N ALA A 357 12.52 -3.50 21.60
CA ALA A 357 12.91 -4.92 21.62
C ALA A 357 13.24 -5.47 20.23
N ALA A 358 12.41 -5.18 19.24
CA ALA A 358 12.64 -5.57 17.86
C ALA A 358 13.94 -4.95 17.34
N LEU A 359 14.20 -3.67 17.66
CA LEU A 359 15.47 -3.00 17.33
C LEU A 359 16.67 -3.64 18.05
N ALA A 360 16.58 -3.93 19.34
CA ALA A 360 17.64 -4.61 20.10
C ALA A 360 18.02 -5.95 19.45
N PHE A 361 17.02 -6.68 18.97
CA PHE A 361 17.20 -7.98 18.33
C PHE A 361 17.82 -7.87 16.92
N VAL A 362 17.29 -6.98 16.07
CA VAL A 362 17.75 -6.85 14.68
C VAL A 362 18.96 -5.92 14.54
N ASP A 363 19.29 -5.11 15.53
CA ASP A 363 20.45 -4.23 15.52
C ASP A 363 21.14 -4.18 16.90
N PRO A 364 21.80 -5.27 17.32
CA PRO A 364 22.38 -5.36 18.65
C PRO A 364 23.29 -4.17 18.99
N GLY A 365 23.07 -3.59 20.17
CA GLY A 365 23.78 -2.41 20.66
C GLY A 365 23.18 -1.06 20.23
N SER A 366 22.04 -1.05 19.53
CA SER A 366 21.32 0.19 19.21
C SER A 366 20.51 0.75 20.37
N VAL A 367 20.10 -0.09 21.32
CA VAL A 367 19.28 0.25 22.48
C VAL A 367 19.70 -0.60 23.69
N ASP A 368 19.30 -0.19 24.90
CA ASP A 368 19.54 -0.95 26.13
C ASP A 368 18.64 -2.19 26.21
N THR A 369 19.23 -3.37 26.02
CA THR A 369 18.49 -4.64 26.05
C THR A 369 17.99 -5.00 27.45
N ALA A 370 18.68 -4.56 28.52
CA ALA A 370 18.30 -4.90 29.88
C ALA A 370 16.99 -4.19 30.28
N GLY A 371 16.92 -2.87 30.07
CA GLY A 371 15.70 -2.10 30.34
C GLY A 371 14.49 -2.62 29.55
N VAL A 372 14.69 -2.98 28.28
CA VAL A 372 13.63 -3.57 27.45
C VAL A 372 13.14 -4.92 27.99
N LEU A 373 14.04 -5.78 28.46
CA LEU A 373 13.66 -7.07 29.06
C LEU A 373 12.87 -6.90 30.37
N ASP A 374 13.13 -5.83 31.12
CA ASP A 374 12.39 -5.50 32.33
C ASP A 374 10.96 -5.03 32.01
N GLU A 375 10.79 -4.17 31.00
CA GLU A 375 9.47 -3.72 30.51
C GLU A 375 8.62 -4.90 30.01
N LEU A 376 9.18 -5.76 29.16
CA LEU A 376 8.50 -6.98 28.69
C LEU A 376 8.17 -7.92 29.85
N GLY A 377 9.07 -8.06 30.82
CA GLY A 377 8.87 -8.88 32.02
C GLY A 377 7.67 -8.41 32.85
N GLY A 378 7.48 -7.10 32.99
CA GLY A 378 6.32 -6.50 33.64
C GLY A 378 5.01 -6.88 32.95
N LEU A 379 4.95 -6.79 31.62
CA LEU A 379 3.77 -7.16 30.82
C LEU A 379 3.46 -8.67 30.90
N ILE A 380 4.49 -9.51 30.89
CA ILE A 380 4.34 -10.98 31.01
C ILE A 380 3.77 -11.36 32.38
N ALA A 381 4.31 -10.77 33.45
CA ALA A 381 3.91 -11.04 34.83
C ALA A 381 2.55 -10.42 35.21
N SER A 382 2.09 -9.41 34.47
CA SER A 382 0.82 -8.73 34.75
C SER A 382 -0.39 -9.68 34.60
N PRO A 383 -1.24 -9.84 35.64
CA PRO A 383 -2.45 -10.66 35.55
C PRO A 383 -3.48 -10.15 34.55
N GLY A 384 -3.47 -8.84 34.24
CA GLY A 384 -4.43 -8.19 33.36
C GLY A 384 -4.12 -8.33 31.86
N THR A 385 -2.91 -8.77 31.49
CA THR A 385 -2.51 -8.88 30.09
C THR A 385 -3.28 -9.99 29.37
N ASP A 386 -3.89 -9.67 28.24
CA ASP A 386 -4.52 -10.67 27.38
C ASP A 386 -3.52 -11.77 26.99
N SER A 387 -4.06 -12.95 26.79
CA SER A 387 -3.29 -14.14 26.54
C SER A 387 -2.43 -14.05 25.26
N ILE A 388 -2.97 -13.47 24.18
CA ILE A 388 -2.25 -13.27 22.90
C ILE A 388 -1.13 -12.23 23.07
N LEU A 389 -1.41 -11.14 23.80
CA LEU A 389 -0.44 -10.10 24.10
C LEU A 389 0.71 -10.63 24.98
N ARG A 390 0.42 -11.51 25.93
CA ARG A 390 1.43 -12.17 26.76
C ARG A 390 2.33 -13.10 25.94
N ASP A 391 1.77 -13.84 24.98
CA ASP A 391 2.57 -14.70 24.09
C ASP A 391 3.51 -13.86 23.23
N ARG A 392 3.04 -12.73 22.70
CA ARG A 392 3.86 -11.75 21.97
C ARG A 392 5.03 -11.20 22.80
N ALA A 393 4.75 -10.75 24.03
CA ALA A 393 5.78 -10.30 24.95
C ALA A 393 6.81 -11.42 25.27
N SER A 394 6.34 -12.64 25.50
CA SER A 394 7.17 -13.82 25.79
C SER A 394 8.05 -14.22 24.61
N TRP A 395 7.49 -14.13 23.41
CA TRP A 395 8.18 -14.32 22.14
C TRP A 395 9.35 -13.33 22.01
N MET A 396 9.08 -12.04 22.19
CA MET A 396 10.08 -10.98 22.06
C MET A 396 11.16 -11.11 23.15
N SER A 397 10.77 -11.45 24.39
CA SER A 397 11.70 -11.74 25.48
C SER A 397 12.63 -12.92 25.15
N THR A 398 12.09 -13.96 24.52
CA THR A 398 12.87 -15.13 24.08
C THR A 398 13.87 -14.77 22.98
N LEU A 399 13.48 -13.95 22.00
CA LEU A 399 14.39 -13.45 20.96
C LEU A 399 15.57 -12.66 21.52
N LEU A 400 15.35 -11.92 22.62
CA LEU A 400 16.40 -11.18 23.32
C LEU A 400 17.24 -12.05 24.27
N GLY A 401 17.04 -13.37 24.26
CA GLY A 401 17.86 -14.30 25.03
C GLY A 401 17.38 -14.53 26.48
N ARG A 402 16.14 -14.16 26.82
CA ARG A 402 15.47 -14.55 28.07
C ARG A 402 14.34 -15.54 27.75
N PRO A 403 14.64 -16.86 27.70
CA PRO A 403 13.65 -17.86 27.29
C PRO A 403 12.41 -17.80 28.17
N THR A 404 11.29 -17.49 27.54
CA THR A 404 9.97 -17.47 28.18
C THR A 404 9.06 -18.40 27.39
N PRO A 405 8.52 -19.46 28.00
CA PRO A 405 7.74 -20.45 27.26
C PRO A 405 6.48 -19.81 26.67
N LEU A 406 6.27 -20.03 25.38
CA LEU A 406 4.97 -19.76 24.74
C LEU A 406 3.96 -20.82 25.18
N ARG A 407 2.68 -20.44 25.22
CA ARG A 407 1.59 -21.38 25.48
C ARG A 407 1.32 -22.24 24.25
N ASP A 408 0.73 -23.42 24.41
CA ASP A 408 0.39 -24.31 23.29
C ASP A 408 -0.54 -23.67 22.25
N ALA A 409 -1.41 -22.77 22.70
CA ALA A 409 -2.33 -22.00 21.86
C ALA A 409 -1.69 -20.77 21.19
N ALA A 410 -0.39 -20.53 21.41
CA ALA A 410 0.30 -19.40 20.81
C ALA A 410 0.29 -19.50 19.27
N PRO A 411 0.30 -18.36 18.56
CA PRO A 411 0.32 -18.35 17.10
C PRO A 411 1.46 -19.21 16.53
N SER A 412 1.13 -20.13 15.62
CA SER A 412 2.09 -21.09 15.05
C SER A 412 3.29 -20.41 14.38
N ALA A 413 3.07 -19.23 13.79
CA ALA A 413 4.13 -18.43 13.18
C ALA A 413 5.24 -18.04 14.17
N LEU A 414 4.88 -17.66 15.41
CA LEU A 414 5.86 -17.31 16.45
C LEU A 414 6.65 -18.56 16.87
N GLN A 415 5.98 -19.69 17.09
CA GLN A 415 6.63 -20.95 17.45
C GLN A 415 7.58 -21.46 16.36
N LEU A 416 7.15 -21.40 15.09
CA LEU A 416 7.94 -21.81 13.94
C LEU A 416 9.19 -20.95 13.80
N TYR A 417 9.07 -19.65 14.04
CA TYR A 417 10.25 -18.80 14.02
C TYR A 417 11.19 -19.07 15.19
N LEU A 418 10.72 -19.23 16.44
CA LEU A 418 11.63 -19.56 17.55
C LEU A 418 12.42 -20.84 17.26
N SER A 419 11.76 -21.80 16.61
CA SER A 419 12.41 -23.02 16.13
C SER A 419 13.46 -22.74 15.05
N ALA A 420 13.15 -21.85 14.08
CA ALA A 420 14.11 -21.43 13.06
C ALA A 420 15.31 -20.67 13.65
N ASP A 421 15.08 -19.77 14.59
CA ASP A 421 16.12 -19.00 15.28
C ASP A 421 17.03 -19.92 16.10
N SER A 422 16.45 -20.90 16.82
CA SER A 422 17.21 -21.95 17.52
C SER A 422 18.08 -22.78 16.56
N LEU A 423 17.54 -23.17 15.39
CA LEU A 423 18.32 -23.86 14.36
C LEU A 423 19.46 -22.99 13.83
N ALA A 424 19.21 -21.70 13.57
CA ALA A 424 20.24 -20.77 13.11
C ALA A 424 21.33 -20.55 14.17
N ALA A 425 20.96 -20.42 15.44
CA ALA A 425 21.88 -20.31 16.58
C ALA A 425 22.76 -21.57 16.74
N ALA A 426 22.22 -22.74 16.40
CA ALA A 426 22.95 -24.00 16.35
C ALA A 426 23.81 -24.18 15.08
N GLY A 427 23.96 -23.14 14.24
CA GLY A 427 24.74 -23.20 13.00
C GLY A 427 24.07 -23.99 11.87
N ARG A 428 22.75 -24.18 11.93
CA ARG A 428 21.95 -24.87 10.91
C ARG A 428 21.14 -23.88 10.07
N GLN A 429 21.77 -22.82 9.58
CA GLN A 429 21.11 -21.76 8.79
C GLN A 429 20.30 -22.27 7.59
N PRO A 430 20.72 -23.28 6.81
CA PRO A 430 19.90 -23.79 5.71
C PRO A 430 18.54 -24.34 6.17
N ALA A 431 18.51 -25.01 7.33
CA ALA A 431 17.29 -25.54 7.91
C ALA A 431 16.39 -24.41 8.45
N ALA A 432 16.99 -23.37 9.05
CA ALA A 432 16.27 -22.19 9.51
C ALA A 432 15.58 -21.44 8.36
N VAL A 433 16.29 -21.20 7.26
CA VAL A 433 15.73 -20.56 6.06
C VAL A 433 14.62 -21.42 5.45
N TYR A 434 14.85 -22.72 5.29
CA TYR A 434 13.84 -23.64 4.77
C TYR A 434 12.55 -23.63 5.60
N LEU A 435 12.67 -23.59 6.93
CA LEU A 435 11.51 -23.53 7.83
C LEU A 435 10.72 -22.22 7.65
N LEU A 436 11.41 -21.08 7.56
CA LEU A 436 10.74 -19.78 7.37
C LEU A 436 10.20 -19.57 5.97
N ASP A 437 10.74 -20.23 4.94
CA ASP A 437 10.19 -20.19 3.58
C ASP A 437 8.76 -20.77 3.50
N GLN A 438 8.34 -21.56 4.51
CA GLN A 438 6.99 -22.13 4.60
C GLN A 438 6.01 -21.28 5.42
N VAL A 439 6.48 -20.25 6.11
CA VAL A 439 5.63 -19.43 6.97
C VAL A 439 4.85 -18.42 6.13
N PRO A 440 3.51 -18.35 6.23
CA PRO A 440 2.74 -17.30 5.58
C PRO A 440 2.93 -15.97 6.33
N VAL A 441 4.02 -15.27 6.02
CA VAL A 441 4.45 -14.06 6.74
C VAL A 441 3.35 -12.99 6.78
N ASP A 442 2.64 -12.79 5.65
CA ASP A 442 1.58 -11.80 5.55
C ASP A 442 0.32 -12.16 6.35
N ASP A 443 0.06 -13.44 6.61
CA ASP A 443 -1.05 -13.83 7.49
C ASP A 443 -0.70 -13.58 8.96
N ALA A 444 0.57 -13.80 9.32
CA ALA A 444 1.08 -13.60 10.67
C ALA A 444 1.13 -12.12 11.11
N THR A 445 1.14 -11.18 10.17
CA THR A 445 1.11 -9.73 10.50
C THR A 445 -0.20 -9.26 11.13
N ARG A 446 -1.26 -10.07 11.05
CA ARG A 446 -2.52 -9.80 11.77
C ARG A 446 -2.41 -10.04 13.27
N THR A 447 -1.32 -10.68 13.71
CA THR A 447 -1.12 -11.06 15.11
C THR A 447 -0.04 -10.23 15.79
N ASP A 448 1.08 -9.99 15.10
CA ASP A 448 2.21 -9.20 15.61
C ASP A 448 2.71 -8.24 14.50
N PRO A 449 2.68 -6.91 14.74
CA PRO A 449 3.12 -5.92 13.76
C PRO A 449 4.64 -5.96 13.49
N PHE A 450 5.45 -6.54 14.37
CA PHE A 450 6.91 -6.64 14.22
C PHE A 450 7.36 -7.90 13.49
N PHE A 451 6.49 -8.90 13.37
CA PHE A 451 6.85 -10.22 12.86
C PHE A 451 7.48 -10.16 11.47
N ARG A 452 6.87 -9.42 10.53
CA ARG A 452 7.35 -9.32 9.14
C ARG A 452 8.73 -8.67 9.05
N ALA A 453 8.94 -7.54 9.72
CA ALA A 453 10.24 -6.88 9.78
C ALA A 453 11.33 -7.79 10.34
N ILE A 454 11.06 -8.49 11.44
CA ILE A 454 11.99 -9.43 12.07
C ILE A 454 12.35 -10.57 11.11
N VAL A 455 11.35 -11.19 10.47
CA VAL A 455 11.54 -12.30 9.51
C VAL A 455 12.41 -11.89 8.34
N HIS A 456 12.11 -10.79 7.65
CA HIS A 456 12.88 -10.37 6.49
C HIS A 456 14.32 -10.00 6.87
N LEU A 457 14.51 -9.29 8.00
CA LEU A 457 15.84 -8.94 8.47
C LEU A 457 16.68 -10.17 8.85
N GLN A 458 16.12 -11.18 9.53
CA GLN A 458 16.89 -12.39 9.84
C GLN A 458 17.09 -13.30 8.64
N ARG A 459 16.08 -13.49 7.77
CA ARG A 459 16.25 -14.24 6.52
C ARG A 459 17.36 -13.64 5.67
N SER A 460 17.42 -12.31 5.55
CA SER A 460 18.51 -11.62 4.87
C SER A 460 19.88 -11.96 5.48
N LYS A 461 19.99 -11.87 6.82
CA LYS A 461 21.23 -12.19 7.54
C LYS A 461 21.67 -13.64 7.30
N TRP A 462 20.76 -14.60 7.43
CA TRP A 462 21.09 -16.02 7.26
C TRP A 462 21.42 -16.36 5.80
N ARG A 463 20.67 -15.83 4.82
CA ARG A 463 21.00 -15.97 3.39
C ARG A 463 22.38 -15.40 3.06
N ALA A 464 22.71 -14.22 3.59
CA ALA A 464 24.02 -13.61 3.41
C ALA A 464 25.15 -14.47 4.00
N GLN A 465 24.94 -15.09 5.17
CA GLN A 465 25.89 -16.04 5.76
C GLN A 465 26.09 -17.30 4.91
N LEU A 466 25.08 -17.71 4.15
CA LEU A 466 25.14 -18.81 3.19
C LEU A 466 25.75 -18.42 1.83
N GLY A 467 26.07 -17.14 1.63
CA GLY A 467 26.56 -16.63 0.35
C GLY A 467 25.46 -16.35 -0.70
N ASP A 468 24.19 -16.50 -0.34
CA ASP A 468 23.04 -16.14 -1.17
C ASP A 468 22.81 -14.63 -1.14
N VAL A 469 23.62 -13.88 -1.91
CA VAL A 469 23.59 -12.41 -1.94
C VAL A 469 22.29 -11.90 -2.57
N GLU A 470 21.80 -12.51 -3.65
CA GLU A 470 20.58 -12.06 -4.32
C GLU A 470 19.34 -12.36 -3.47
N GLY A 471 19.26 -13.53 -2.84
CA GLY A 471 18.20 -13.81 -1.87
C GLY A 471 18.27 -12.87 -0.68
N ALA A 472 19.46 -12.62 -0.11
CA ALA A 472 19.58 -11.66 1.00
C ALA A 472 19.17 -10.24 0.63
N LYS A 473 19.49 -9.80 -0.59
CA LYS A 473 19.06 -8.51 -1.16
C LYS A 473 17.55 -8.45 -1.35
N SER A 474 16.95 -9.52 -1.86
CA SER A 474 15.50 -9.66 -2.06
C SER A 474 14.73 -9.39 -0.76
N GLU A 475 15.19 -9.97 0.35
CA GLU A 475 14.56 -9.77 1.67
C GLU A 475 14.64 -8.31 2.16
N LEU A 476 15.66 -7.54 1.73
CA LEU A 476 15.89 -6.17 2.21
C LEU A 476 15.07 -5.11 1.46
N MET A 477 14.30 -5.50 0.44
CA MET A 477 13.43 -4.58 -0.30
C MET A 477 12.03 -4.46 0.31
N TRP A 478 11.67 -5.34 1.26
CA TRP A 478 10.30 -5.52 1.76
C TRP A 478 9.56 -4.22 2.10
N HIS A 479 10.21 -3.24 2.75
CA HIS A 479 9.66 -1.96 3.19
C HIS A 479 9.30 -1.00 2.08
N GLU A 480 9.71 -1.26 0.84
CA GLU A 480 9.31 -0.39 -0.27
C GLU A 480 7.82 -0.57 -0.60
N HIS A 481 7.16 -1.61 -0.04
CA HIS A 481 5.76 -1.96 -0.28
C HIS A 481 4.75 -0.94 0.28
N LEU A 482 3.52 -0.96 -0.24
CA LEU A 482 2.36 -0.21 0.26
C LEU A 482 1.19 -1.17 0.56
N ALA A 483 1.47 -2.29 1.22
CA ALA A 483 0.44 -3.28 1.56
C ALA A 483 -0.14 -2.97 2.95
N LEU A 484 -1.33 -2.36 2.96
CA LEU A 484 -2.05 -1.95 4.15
C LEU A 484 -3.27 -2.84 4.41
N VAL A 485 -3.70 -2.90 5.68
CA VAL A 485 -5.00 -3.45 6.07
C VAL A 485 -5.90 -2.30 6.49
N GLY A 486 -6.74 -1.84 5.56
CA GLY A 486 -7.45 -0.56 5.73
C GLY A 486 -6.49 0.62 5.82
N LEU A 487 -6.99 1.79 6.23
CA LEU A 487 -6.14 2.97 6.46
C LEU A 487 -5.59 2.97 7.89
N PRO A 488 -4.33 3.42 8.11
CA PRO A 488 -3.70 3.41 9.42
C PRO A 488 -4.23 4.57 10.28
N THR A 489 -5.46 4.47 10.78
CA THR A 489 -6.07 5.46 11.68
C THR A 489 -6.16 4.98 13.13
N ASP A 490 -6.22 3.67 13.37
CA ASP A 490 -6.34 3.08 14.70
C ASP A 490 -5.03 2.41 15.18
N ARG A 491 -5.00 1.09 15.37
CA ARG A 491 -3.84 0.37 15.90
C ARG A 491 -2.64 0.39 14.95
N PRO A 492 -1.40 0.32 15.45
CA PRO A 492 -0.22 0.14 14.61
C PRO A 492 -0.31 -1.14 13.77
N GLN A 493 0.02 -1.01 12.48
CA GLN A 493 0.04 -2.11 11.53
C GLN A 493 1.49 -2.50 11.18
N ALA A 494 1.67 -3.73 10.70
CA ALA A 494 2.99 -4.21 10.29
C ALA A 494 3.65 -3.35 9.21
N ALA A 495 2.87 -2.81 8.26
CA ALA A 495 3.40 -1.96 7.21
C ALA A 495 4.11 -0.72 7.76
N GLU A 496 3.57 -0.12 8.83
CA GLU A 496 4.14 1.07 9.44
C GLU A 496 5.45 0.76 10.16
N VAL A 497 5.54 -0.42 10.79
CA VAL A 497 6.79 -0.94 11.36
C VAL A 497 7.80 -1.22 10.24
N ASP A 498 7.39 -1.83 9.13
CA ASP A 498 8.30 -2.10 8.01
C ASP A 498 8.91 -0.81 7.46
N TRP A 499 8.10 0.23 7.28
CA TRP A 499 8.59 1.53 6.82
C TRP A 499 9.55 2.17 7.83
N ALA A 500 9.24 2.09 9.13
CA ALA A 500 10.10 2.60 10.19
C ALA A 500 11.46 1.89 10.21
N PHE A 501 11.48 0.58 9.97
CA PHE A 501 12.71 -0.22 9.91
C PHE A 501 13.44 -0.09 8.55
N GLY A 502 12.87 0.64 7.58
CA GLY A 502 13.41 0.80 6.23
C GLY A 502 14.85 1.32 6.21
N THR A 503 15.22 2.26 7.09
CA THR A 503 16.61 2.75 7.13
C THR A 503 17.60 1.69 7.64
N VAL A 504 17.18 0.81 8.57
CA VAL A 504 17.99 -0.34 9.03
C VAL A 504 18.23 -1.32 7.88
N ALA A 505 17.20 -1.64 7.10
CA ALA A 505 17.34 -2.52 5.96
C ALA A 505 18.23 -1.92 4.87
N ARG A 506 18.10 -0.62 4.57
CA ARG A 506 18.99 0.09 3.62
C ARG A 506 20.44 0.08 4.09
N TRP A 507 20.69 0.22 5.39
CA TRP A 507 22.03 0.07 5.95
C TRP A 507 22.59 -1.33 5.72
N ARG A 508 21.82 -2.37 6.01
CA ARG A 508 22.22 -3.76 5.76
C ARG A 508 22.43 -4.04 4.27
N LEU A 509 21.57 -3.51 3.40
CA LEU A 509 21.66 -3.63 1.95
C LEU A 509 22.95 -2.99 1.43
N ALA A 510 23.24 -1.76 1.86
CA ALA A 510 24.46 -1.06 1.48
C ALA A 510 25.69 -1.88 1.88
N ARG A 511 25.74 -2.41 3.11
CA ARG A 511 26.86 -3.23 3.60
C ARG A 511 26.98 -4.57 2.87
N LEU A 512 25.87 -5.21 2.54
CA LEU A 512 25.83 -6.46 1.78
C LEU A 512 26.42 -6.25 0.38
N LEU A 513 25.91 -5.25 -0.34
CA LEU A 513 26.30 -4.98 -1.73
C LEU A 513 27.70 -4.38 -1.86
N ASP A 514 28.18 -3.65 -0.87
CA ASP A 514 29.54 -3.07 -0.86
C ASP A 514 30.62 -4.14 -0.63
N ARG A 515 30.24 -5.28 -0.02
CA ARG A 515 31.15 -6.41 0.19
C ARG A 515 31.19 -7.38 -0.98
N SER A 516 30.12 -7.48 -1.76
CA SER A 516 30.08 -8.38 -2.93
C SER A 516 30.79 -7.75 -4.13
N ARG A 517 31.41 -8.60 -4.98
CA ARG A 517 32.05 -8.13 -6.22
C ARG A 517 30.97 -7.83 -7.25
N GLY A 518 30.89 -6.58 -7.71
CA GLY A 518 29.81 -6.10 -8.56
C GLY A 518 30.22 -5.20 -9.71
N GLY A 519 29.41 -5.21 -10.78
CA GLY A 519 29.49 -4.28 -11.90
C GLY A 519 28.91 -2.89 -11.57
N SER A 520 28.72 -2.07 -12.61
CA SER A 520 28.21 -0.69 -12.51
C SER A 520 26.81 -0.60 -11.89
N ALA A 521 25.89 -1.49 -12.25
CA ALA A 521 24.53 -1.52 -11.71
C ALA A 521 24.52 -1.76 -10.18
N GLN A 522 25.40 -2.64 -9.69
CA GLN A 522 25.55 -2.86 -8.26
C GLN A 522 26.13 -1.63 -7.56
N ARG A 523 27.11 -0.95 -8.17
CA ARG A 523 27.62 0.32 -7.63
C ARG A 523 26.51 1.36 -7.48
N SER A 524 25.62 1.48 -8.46
CA SER A 524 24.46 2.39 -8.38
C SER A 524 23.56 2.05 -7.19
N ASN A 525 23.25 0.77 -6.98
CA ASN A 525 22.44 0.32 -5.84
C ASN A 525 23.13 0.56 -4.48
N VAL A 526 24.45 0.32 -4.39
CA VAL A 526 25.25 0.64 -3.19
C VAL A 526 25.20 2.13 -2.88
N CYS A 527 25.39 2.97 -3.91
CA CYS A 527 25.34 4.42 -3.79
C CYS A 527 23.97 4.90 -3.29
N ALA A 528 22.89 4.43 -3.90
CA ALA A 528 21.53 4.79 -3.50
C ALA A 528 21.23 4.39 -2.04
N ALA A 529 21.63 3.18 -1.64
CA ALA A 529 21.42 2.68 -0.28
C ALA A 529 22.19 3.49 0.77
N TYR A 530 23.49 3.75 0.56
CA TYR A 530 24.27 4.61 1.48
C TYR A 530 23.78 6.06 1.48
N ALA A 531 23.38 6.63 0.33
CA ALA A 531 22.83 7.97 0.27
C ALA A 531 21.55 8.08 1.12
N ALA A 532 20.65 7.09 1.06
CA ALA A 532 19.45 7.07 1.88
C ALA A 532 19.75 6.97 3.37
N VAL A 533 20.69 6.12 3.79
CA VAL A 533 21.14 6.04 5.20
C VAL A 533 21.72 7.38 5.66
N ALA A 534 22.57 7.99 4.83
CA ALA A 534 23.15 9.29 5.13
C ALA A 534 22.09 10.38 5.30
N ARG A 535 21.03 10.40 4.46
CA ARG A 535 19.93 11.37 4.59
C ARG A 535 19.12 11.16 5.87
N ASN A 536 18.69 9.93 6.12
CA ASN A 536 17.73 9.63 7.19
C ASN A 536 18.37 9.66 8.58
N TRP A 537 19.60 9.16 8.74
CA TRP A 537 20.29 9.16 10.04
C TRP A 537 21.23 10.35 10.25
N SER A 538 21.23 11.36 9.36
CA SER A 538 22.01 12.57 9.57
C SER A 538 21.54 13.31 10.82
N GLY A 539 22.47 13.53 11.77
CA GLY A 539 22.19 14.22 13.02
C GLY A 539 21.53 13.34 14.10
N ALA A 540 21.35 12.04 13.85
CA ALA A 540 20.91 11.10 14.85
C ALA A 540 22.01 10.84 15.91
N PRO A 541 21.66 10.49 17.16
CA PRO A 541 22.61 10.00 18.14
C PRO A 541 23.37 8.74 17.68
N ALA A 542 24.46 8.40 18.37
CA ALA A 542 25.13 7.11 18.17
C ALA A 542 24.19 5.95 18.57
N PRO A 543 24.24 4.80 17.87
CA PRO A 543 25.18 4.47 16.79
C PRO A 543 24.75 4.97 15.40
N PHE A 544 23.51 5.42 15.22
CA PHE A 544 22.94 5.75 13.91
C PHE A 544 23.64 6.94 13.22
N GLY A 545 23.93 8.01 13.95
CA GLY A 545 24.69 9.16 13.43
C GLY A 545 26.07 8.78 12.90
N GLY A 546 26.78 7.90 13.61
CA GLY A 546 28.07 7.38 13.17
C GLY A 546 27.97 6.54 11.88
N ARG A 547 26.87 5.80 11.70
CA ARG A 547 26.60 5.07 10.45
C ARG A 547 26.27 6.03 9.29
N ALA A 548 25.57 7.13 9.57
CA ALA A 548 25.31 8.17 8.57
C ALA A 548 26.61 8.85 8.09
N GLU A 549 27.54 9.14 9.01
CA GLU A 549 28.87 9.65 8.69
C GLU A 549 29.68 8.65 7.85
N PHE A 550 29.68 7.38 8.25
CA PHE A 550 30.29 6.32 7.46
C PHE A 550 29.70 6.26 6.04
N ALA A 551 28.37 6.30 5.92
CA ALA A 551 27.68 6.25 4.64
C ALA A 551 28.06 7.44 3.75
N ARG A 552 28.11 8.67 4.29
CA ARG A 552 28.58 9.87 3.56
C ARG A 552 30.01 9.74 3.06
N LYS A 553 30.91 9.23 3.90
CA LYS A 553 32.30 8.97 3.49
C LYS A 553 32.35 7.92 2.39
N ARG A 554 31.57 6.84 2.53
CA ARG A 554 31.57 5.73 1.57
C ARG A 554 30.99 6.13 0.21
N THR A 555 29.94 6.97 0.17
CA THR A 555 29.43 7.49 -1.12
C THR A 555 30.46 8.35 -1.85
N HIS A 556 31.24 9.16 -1.10
CA HIS A 556 32.36 9.91 -1.66
C HIS A 556 33.46 8.98 -2.21
N ASP A 557 33.88 7.98 -1.43
CA ASP A 557 34.92 7.02 -1.83
C ASP A 557 34.53 6.20 -3.06
N LEU A 558 33.24 5.85 -3.18
CA LEU A 558 32.67 5.14 -4.33
C LEU A 558 32.43 6.04 -5.55
N LYS A 559 32.68 7.36 -5.43
CA LYS A 559 32.42 8.37 -6.46
C LYS A 559 30.98 8.31 -6.97
N CYS A 560 30.03 8.15 -6.04
CA CYS A 560 28.61 8.18 -6.37
C CYS A 560 28.27 9.54 -7.01
N ALA A 561 27.48 9.52 -8.09
CA ALA A 561 26.93 10.75 -8.63
C ALA A 561 26.14 11.46 -7.53
N ARG A 562 26.25 12.80 -7.45
CA ARG A 562 25.36 13.57 -6.58
C ARG A 562 23.94 13.37 -7.11
N GLN A 563 23.10 12.69 -6.32
CA GLN A 563 21.66 12.68 -6.56
C GLN A 563 21.16 14.09 -6.26
N ALA A 564 20.45 14.69 -7.23
CA ALA A 564 19.91 16.05 -7.15
C ALA A 564 18.78 16.13 -6.13
#